data_AF-A0A8T4NHW2-F1
#
_entry.id   AF-A0A8T4NHW2-F1
#
_cell.length_a   1.000
_cell.length_b   1.000
_cell.length_c   1.000
_cell.angle_alpha   90.00
_cell.angle_beta   90.00
_cell.angle_gamma   90.00
#
_symmetry.space_group_name_H-M   'P 1'
#
loop_
_entity.id
_entity.type
_entity.pdbx_description
1 polymer ?
#
loop_
_entity_poly.entity_id
_entity_poly.type
_entity_poly.pdbx_seq_one_letter_code
_entity_poly.pdbx_strand_id
1 'polypeptide(L)'
;MAEISITKISSKGQIVIPKEMRENLEEGDRLVIIKNDNQLILKKVEDFDKNLRDDLEFAKRTEEAWKRHDSLDFRSLDSKAFIKELRKW
;
A
#
# COMPACT_ATOMS: atom_id res chain seq x y z
N MET A 1 -3.73 0.06 12.98
CA MET A 1 -2.79 1.18 12.76
C MET A 1 -1.64 0.64 11.93
N ALA A 2 -1.10 1.41 10.98
CA ALA A 2 0.01 0.95 10.15
C ALA A 2 1.34 1.19 10.88
N GLU A 3 2.19 0.17 10.97
CA GLU A 3 3.56 0.31 11.49
C GLU A 3 4.51 0.66 10.36
N ILE A 4 5.36 1.68 10.57
CA ILE A 4 6.29 2.21 9.57
C ILE A 4 7.69 2.17 10.17
N SER A 5 8.64 1.58 9.45
CA SER A 5 10.06 1.57 9.80
C SER A 5 10.92 1.88 8.59
N ILE A 6 12.03 2.58 8.81
CA ILE A 6 12.99 2.95 7.76
C ILE A 6 14.20 2.04 7.87
N THR A 7 14.51 1.31 6.80
CA THR A 7 15.65 0.38 6.73
C THR A 7 16.53 0.71 5.54
N LYS A 8 17.82 0.39 5.64
CA LYS A 8 18.78 0.53 4.53
C LYS A 8 18.98 -0.82 3.86
N ILE A 9 19.25 -0.80 2.56
CA ILE A 9 19.68 -1.99 1.84
C ILE A 9 21.09 -2.37 2.35
N SER A 10 21.27 -3.65 2.68
CA SER A 10 22.58 -4.17 3.11
C SER A 10 23.60 -4.15 1.96
N SER A 11 24.88 -4.31 2.26
CA SER A 11 25.93 -4.42 1.23
C SER A 11 25.72 -5.56 0.24
N LYS A 12 24.92 -6.57 0.61
CA LYS A 12 24.56 -7.71 -0.24
C LYS A 12 23.25 -7.49 -1.00
N GLY A 13 22.67 -6.29 -0.96
CA GLY A 13 21.40 -6.00 -1.63
C GLY A 13 20.17 -6.50 -0.88
N GLN A 14 20.29 -6.89 0.40
CA GLN A 14 19.17 -7.43 1.17
C GLN A 14 18.43 -6.33 1.92
N ILE A 15 17.10 -6.42 1.97
CA ILE A 15 16.25 -5.57 2.81
C ILE A 15 16.02 -6.32 4.12
N VAL A 16 16.33 -5.68 5.25
CA VAL A 16 16.12 -6.27 6.57
C VAL A 16 14.76 -5.82 7.10
N ILE A 17 13.86 -6.78 7.36
CA ILE A 17 12.61 -6.55 8.07
C ILE A 17 12.94 -6.41 9.56
N PRO A 18 12.58 -5.31 10.24
CA PRO A 18 12.83 -5.13 11.68
C PRO A 18 12.14 -6.19 12.55
N LYS A 19 12.67 -6.44 13.74
CA LYS A 19 12.23 -7.56 14.60
C LYS A 19 10.75 -7.41 15.00
N GLU A 20 10.35 -6.18 15.32
CA GLU A 20 8.97 -5.80 15.67
C GLU A 20 7.98 -6.14 14.55
N MET A 21 8.40 -6.07 13.29
CA MET A 21 7.55 -6.39 12.13
C MET A 21 7.61 -7.87 11.72
N ARG A 22 8.34 -8.72 12.46
CA ARG A 22 8.49 -10.16 12.19
C ARG A 22 7.56 -11.04 13.01
N GLU A 23 6.63 -10.50 13.82
CA GLU A 23 5.80 -11.30 14.73
C GLU A 23 5.04 -12.46 14.06
N ASN A 24 4.82 -12.42 12.74
CA ASN A 24 4.19 -13.49 11.98
C ASN A 24 5.07 -14.04 10.85
N LEU A 25 6.39 -13.85 10.89
CA LEU A 25 7.33 -14.37 9.89
C LEU A 25 8.31 -15.32 10.55
N GLU A 26 8.29 -16.58 10.13
CA GLU A 26 9.14 -17.64 10.66
C GLU A 26 10.28 -17.99 9.69
N GLU A 27 11.33 -18.60 10.22
CA GLU A 27 12.43 -19.08 9.39
C GLU A 27 11.93 -20.20 8.46
N GLY A 28 12.24 -20.09 7.18
CA GLY A 28 11.76 -21.02 6.15
C GLY A 28 10.45 -20.58 5.47
N ASP A 29 9.79 -19.53 5.97
CA ASP A 29 8.62 -18.95 5.29
C ASP A 29 8.98 -18.52 3.87
N ARG A 30 8.12 -18.93 2.93
CA ARG A 30 8.22 -18.48 1.54
C ARG A 30 7.37 -17.24 1.35
N LEU A 31 8.01 -16.18 0.86
CA LEU A 31 7.35 -14.93 0.54
C LEU A 31 7.27 -14.75 -0.97
N VAL A 32 6.13 -14.28 -1.45
CA VAL A 32 5.98 -13.72 -2.79
C VAL A 32 6.33 -12.24 -2.74
N ILE A 33 7.19 -11.80 -3.65
CA ILE A 33 7.56 -10.40 -3.82
C ILE A 33 6.95 -9.92 -5.13
N ILE A 34 6.08 -8.92 -5.04
CA ILE A 34 5.42 -8.31 -6.19
C ILE A 34 5.94 -6.88 -6.32
N LYS A 35 6.41 -6.52 -7.52
CA LYS A 35 6.76 -5.14 -7.85
C LYS A 35 5.60 -4.47 -8.57
N ASN A 36 5.09 -3.38 -8.01
CA ASN A 36 4.09 -2.52 -8.64
C ASN A 36 4.63 -1.09 -8.65
N ASP A 37 4.98 -0.58 -9.83
CA ASP A 37 5.64 0.71 -10.02
C ASP A 37 6.86 0.90 -9.07
N ASN A 38 6.75 1.83 -8.12
CA ASN A 38 7.79 2.17 -7.14
C ASN A 38 7.61 1.45 -5.79
N GLN A 39 6.71 0.48 -5.72
CA GLN A 39 6.37 -0.25 -4.50
C GLN A 39 6.72 -1.73 -4.63
N LEU A 40 7.17 -2.31 -3.51
CA LEU A 40 7.34 -3.74 -3.34
C LEU A 40 6.33 -4.23 -2.31
N ILE A 41 5.53 -5.21 -2.69
CA ILE A 41 4.55 -5.86 -1.81
C ILE A 41 5.08 -7.25 -1.49
N LEU A 42 5.19 -7.55 -0.19
CA LEU A 42 5.59 -8.87 0.30
C LEU A 42 4.39 -9.56 0.93
N LYS A 43 4.15 -10.82 0.56
CA LYS A 43 3.08 -11.67 1.14
C LYS A 43 3.57 -13.10 1.35
N LYS A 44 3.04 -13.81 2.33
CA LYS A 44 3.27 -15.26 2.44
C LYS A 44 2.64 -16.00 1.27
N VAL A 45 3.32 -17.05 0.80
CA VAL A 45 2.79 -17.92 -0.26
C VAL A 45 1.46 -18.55 0.13
N GLU A 46 1.28 -18.88 1.41
CA GLU A 46 0.05 -19.49 1.93
C GLU A 46 -1.16 -18.56 1.82
N ASP A 47 -0.93 -17.24 1.85
CA ASP A 47 -1.96 -16.20 1.73
C ASP A 47 -2.16 -15.73 0.28
N PHE A 48 -1.30 -16.16 -0.65
CA PHE A 48 -1.24 -15.63 -2.01
C PHE A 48 -2.45 -16.01 -2.87
N ASP A 49 -3.08 -17.16 -2.59
CA ASP A 49 -4.07 -17.75 -3.49
C ASP A 49 -5.49 -17.15 -3.35
N LYS A 50 -5.78 -16.45 -2.25
CA LYS A 50 -7.18 -16.05 -1.94
C LYS A 50 -7.58 -14.67 -2.46
N ASN A 51 -6.66 -13.70 -2.57
CA ASN A 51 -7.04 -12.29 -2.80
C ASN A 51 -6.05 -11.48 -3.67
N LEU A 52 -5.16 -12.12 -4.43
CA LEU A 52 -4.09 -11.43 -5.17
C LEU A 52 -4.58 -10.28 -6.07
N ARG A 53 -5.69 -10.49 -6.77
CA ARG A 53 -6.28 -9.49 -7.66
C ARG A 53 -6.78 -8.27 -6.88
N ASP A 54 -7.43 -8.51 -5.74
CA ASP A 54 -7.97 -7.47 -4.87
C ASP A 54 -6.84 -6.70 -4.17
N ASP A 55 -5.76 -7.40 -3.79
CA ASP A 55 -4.56 -6.81 -3.20
C ASP A 55 -3.82 -5.90 -4.17
N LEU A 56 -3.67 -6.34 -5.43
CA LEU A 56 -3.09 -5.53 -6.50
C LEU A 56 -3.95 -4.30 -6.80
N GLU A 57 -5.27 -4.48 -6.83
CA GLU A 57 -6.21 -3.39 -7.04
C GLU A 57 -6.20 -2.39 -5.87
N PHE A 58 -6.10 -2.88 -4.63
CA PHE A 58 -5.95 -2.04 -3.44
C PHE A 58 -4.65 -1.21 -3.48
N ALA A 59 -3.52 -1.84 -3.81
CA ALA A 59 -2.24 -1.14 -3.93
C ALA A 59 -2.29 -0.04 -4.98
N LYS A 60 -2.85 -0.35 -6.16
CA LYS A 60 -3.03 0.62 -7.26
C LYS A 60 -3.93 1.78 -6.83
N ARG A 61 -5.10 1.51 -6.24
CA ARG A 61 -6.04 2.56 -5.78
C ARG A 61 -5.42 3.45 -4.71
N THR A 62 -4.64 2.88 -3.80
CA THR A 62 -3.93 3.62 -2.75
C THR A 62 -2.90 4.56 -3.35
N GLU A 63 -2.11 4.09 -4.32
CA GLU A 63 -1.14 4.92 -5.02
C GLU A 63 -1.81 6.02 -5.85
N GLU A 64 -2.91 5.72 -6.56
CA GLU A 64 -3.67 6.72 -7.30
C GLU A 64 -4.32 7.77 -6.40
N ALA A 65 -4.83 7.37 -5.23
CA ALA A 65 -5.39 8.29 -4.24
C ALA A 65 -4.30 9.20 -3.65
N TRP A 66 -3.13 8.62 -3.34
CA TRP A 66 -1.98 9.39 -2.87
C TRP A 66 -1.50 10.39 -3.93
N LYS A 67 -1.36 9.96 -5.19
CA LYS A 67 -0.99 10.85 -6.31
C LYS A 67 -2.00 11.98 -6.50
N ARG A 68 -3.31 11.72 -6.35
CA ARG A 68 -4.37 12.76 -6.42
C ARG A 68 -4.32 13.75 -5.25
N HIS A 69 -3.98 13.28 -4.06
CA HIS A 69 -3.78 14.15 -2.90
C HIS A 69 -2.51 14.99 -3.05
N ASP A 70 -1.42 14.39 -3.48
CA ASP A 70 -0.13 15.06 -3.70
C ASP A 70 -0.18 16.07 -4.86
N SER A 71 -1.00 15.80 -5.88
CA SER A 71 -1.22 16.73 -7.00
C SER A 71 -2.10 17.95 -6.66
N LEU A 72 -2.57 18.08 -5.42
CA LEU A 72 -3.47 19.17 -4.95
C LEU A 72 -4.74 19.36 -5.81
N ASP A 73 -5.19 18.32 -6.51
CA ASP A 73 -6.32 18.42 -7.46
C ASP A 73 -7.68 18.22 -6.77
N PHE A 74 -7.88 18.94 -5.68
CA PHE A 74 -9.13 18.96 -4.94
C PHE A 74 -9.72 20.37 -4.92
N ARG A 75 -11.02 20.46 -5.19
CA ARG A 75 -11.77 21.70 -5.07
C ARG A 75 -12.39 21.75 -3.68
N SER A 76 -12.05 22.79 -2.92
CA SER A 76 -12.78 23.10 -1.69
C SER A 76 -14.08 23.81 -2.05
N LEU A 77 -15.20 23.31 -1.51
CA LEU A 77 -16.53 23.91 -1.66
C LEU A 77 -17.10 24.17 -0.28
N ASP A 78 -17.91 25.23 -0.15
CA ASP A 78 -18.71 25.40 1.05
C ASP A 78 -19.82 24.34 1.12
N SER A 79 -20.32 24.08 2.32
CA SER A 79 -21.28 22.99 2.58
C SER A 79 -22.54 23.07 1.72
N LYS A 80 -23.03 24.27 1.38
CA LYS A 80 -24.23 24.42 0.53
C LYS A 80 -23.93 24.11 -0.92
N ALA A 81 -22.77 24.54 -1.42
CA ALA A 81 -22.32 24.23 -2.78
C ALA A 81 -22.07 22.73 -2.98
N PHE A 82 -21.48 22.05 -1.98
CA PHE A 82 -21.26 20.61 -2.01
C PHE A 82 -22.56 19.80 -2.12
N ILE A 83 -23.57 20.12 -1.29
CA ILE A 83 -24.88 19.44 -1.32
C ILE A 83 -25.58 19.64 -2.67
N LYS A 84 -25.42 20.82 -3.29
CA LYS A 84 -26.02 21.12 -4.60
C LYS A 84 -25.38 20.30 -5.73
N GLU A 85 -24.07 20.08 -5.70
CA GLU A 85 -23.36 19.24 -6.68
C GLU A 85 -23.74 17.76 -6.53
N LEU A 86 -23.79 17.24 -5.30
CA LEU A 86 -24.17 15.85 -5.05
C LEU A 86 -25.56 15.48 -5.57
N ARG A 87 -26.51 16.43 -5.55
CA ARG A 87 -27.88 16.21 -6.06
C ARG A 87 -27.99 16.17 -7.59
N LYS A 88 -26.91 16.49 -8.32
CA LYS A 88 -26.89 16.45 -9.80
C LYS A 88 -26.42 15.10 -10.36
N TRP A 89 -25.81 14.27 -9.52
CA TRP A 89 -25.47 12.88 -9.82
C TRP A 89 -26.67 11.98 -9.48
#